data_AF-A0A920V408-F1
#
_entry.id   AF-A0A920V408-F1
#
_cell.length_a   1.000
_cell.length_b   1.000
_cell.length_c   1.000
_cell.angle_alpha   90.00
_cell.angle_beta   90.00
_cell.angle_gamma   90.00
#
_symmetry.space_group_name_H-M   'P 1'
#
loop_
_entity.id
_entity.type
_entity.pdbx_description
1 polymer ?
#
loop_
_entity_poly.entity_id
_entity_poly.type
_entity_poly.pdbx_seq_one_letter_code
_entity_poly.pdbx_strand_id
1 'polypeptide(L)'
;MKGTDDLRPPFADWLTARDNPFFARSLVNRGWFYLFARGIVNPIDDFRDLNPPSHPGLIKMLPGNSRAPDFDVKHLFRCLCNSRPTSGPAIAPGRSTDSLGADHAFGRMPMRLMAADVLFDSLKRAYGDEKLDLRTGITDSTVGMAAPVGDAWLEFQRRFGINENDATDFTHGVAQMLTMINHPRLQQRSKALDAFQKTAPDAGVDRTVEWLYLSTLSRRPGPEEASKARKFVEGAKDANKAYDGVLWMLVNRSEFLLIR
;
A
#
# COMPACT_ATOMS: atom_id res chain seq x y z
N MET A 1 -32.27 32.79 3.63
CA MET A 1 -30.83 32.59 3.95
C MET A 1 -30.07 33.79 3.41
N LYS A 2 -29.36 34.53 4.29
CA LYS A 2 -28.58 35.70 3.89
C LYS A 2 -27.24 35.20 3.31
N GLY A 3 -26.80 35.76 2.19
CA GLY A 3 -25.69 35.24 1.36
C GLY A 3 -24.27 35.34 1.94
N THR A 4 -24.10 35.26 3.26
CA THR A 4 -22.82 35.36 3.98
C THR A 4 -22.60 34.27 5.03
N ASP A 5 -23.56 33.37 5.23
CA ASP A 5 -23.43 32.30 6.23
C ASP A 5 -22.60 31.14 5.66
N ASP A 6 -21.64 30.65 6.45
CA ASP A 6 -20.85 29.48 6.10
C ASP A 6 -21.78 28.27 5.93
N LEU A 7 -21.82 27.71 4.72
CA LEU A 7 -22.67 26.57 4.38
C LEU A 7 -22.05 25.22 4.79
N ARG A 8 -20.79 25.20 5.23
CA ARG A 8 -20.10 23.97 5.63
C ARG A 8 -20.73 23.32 6.87
N PRO A 9 -21.06 24.05 7.96
CA PRO A 9 -21.74 23.47 9.11
C PRO A 9 -23.11 22.84 8.80
N PRO A 10 -24.08 23.54 8.15
CA PRO A 10 -25.37 22.91 7.86
C PRO A 10 -25.26 21.74 6.88
N PHE A 11 -24.28 21.77 5.97
CA PHE A 11 -23.99 20.63 5.11
C PHE A 11 -23.41 19.44 5.89
N ALA A 12 -22.49 19.67 6.82
CA ALA A 12 -21.91 18.62 7.66
C ALA A 12 -22.97 17.96 8.56
N ASP A 13 -23.87 18.77 9.14
CA ASP A 13 -25.00 18.28 9.93
C ASP A 13 -25.93 17.38 9.10
N TRP A 14 -26.27 17.80 7.89
CA TRP A 14 -27.07 16.99 6.96
C TRP A 14 -26.35 15.72 6.49
N LEU A 15 -25.04 15.81 6.22
CA LEU A 15 -24.24 14.69 5.73
C LEU A 15 -24.11 13.59 6.80
N THR A 16 -23.95 13.99 8.06
CA THR A 16 -23.77 13.08 9.20
C THR A 16 -25.07 12.73 9.92
N ALA A 17 -26.21 13.25 9.44
CA ALA A 17 -27.52 12.99 10.00
C ALA A 17 -27.83 11.48 10.02
N ARG A 18 -28.42 10.99 11.11
CA ARG A 18 -28.69 9.55 11.33
C ARG A 18 -29.67 8.96 10.31
N ASP A 19 -30.51 9.80 9.73
CA ASP A 19 -31.47 9.45 8.69
C ASP A 19 -30.87 9.47 7.28
N ASN A 20 -29.64 9.97 7.11
CA ASN A 20 -28.91 9.92 5.84
C ASN A 20 -28.32 8.51 5.61
N PRO A 21 -28.88 7.69 4.71
CA PRO A 21 -28.42 6.33 4.51
C PRO A 21 -27.16 6.25 3.64
N PHE A 22 -26.78 7.35 2.98
CA PHE A 22 -25.73 7.36 1.97
C PHE A 22 -24.35 7.44 2.61
N PHE A 23 -24.15 8.36 3.55
CA PHE A 23 -22.84 8.57 4.18
C PHE A 23 -22.30 7.30 4.86
N ALA A 24 -23.14 6.62 5.65
CA ALA A 24 -22.75 5.37 6.30
C ALA A 24 -22.37 4.27 5.29
N ARG A 25 -23.12 4.14 4.18
CA ARG A 25 -22.85 3.14 3.14
C ARG A 25 -21.56 3.45 2.39
N SER A 26 -21.34 4.72 2.02
CA SER A 26 -20.10 5.15 1.38
C SER A 26 -18.89 4.94 2.28
N LEU A 27 -18.98 5.30 3.57
CA LEU A 27 -17.90 5.09 4.53
C LEU A 27 -17.55 3.61 4.69
N VAL A 28 -18.56 2.75 4.84
CA VAL A 28 -18.39 1.29 4.92
C VAL A 28 -17.76 0.74 3.64
N ASN A 29 -18.26 1.15 2.47
CA ASN A 29 -17.76 0.68 1.19
C ASN A 29 -16.30 1.08 0.96
N ARG A 30 -15.93 2.30 1.38
CA ARG A 30 -14.56 2.81 1.30
C ARG A 30 -13.63 2.10 2.29
N GLY A 31 -14.07 1.88 3.53
CA GLY A 31 -13.34 1.07 4.51
C GLY A 31 -13.13 -0.37 4.04
N TRP A 32 -14.14 -0.96 3.40
CA TRP A 32 -14.06 -2.26 2.76
C TRP A 32 -13.03 -2.27 1.62
N PHE A 33 -13.09 -1.29 0.71
CA PHE A 33 -12.13 -1.15 -0.37
C PHE A 33 -10.68 -1.06 0.12
N TYR A 34 -10.39 -0.28 1.17
CA TYR A 34 -9.03 -0.18 1.71
C TYR A 34 -8.47 -1.49 2.23
N LEU A 35 -9.32 -2.40 2.72
CA LEU A 35 -8.90 -3.72 3.21
C LEU A 35 -8.92 -4.80 2.14
N PHE A 36 -9.85 -4.74 1.19
CA PHE A 36 -10.10 -5.83 0.24
C PHE A 36 -9.76 -5.47 -1.21
N ALA A 37 -9.14 -4.30 -1.45
CA ALA A 37 -8.77 -3.75 -2.76
C ALA A 37 -9.94 -3.49 -3.73
N ARG A 38 -11.17 -3.84 -3.35
CA ARG A 38 -12.39 -3.68 -4.16
C ARG A 38 -13.56 -3.39 -3.24
N GLY A 39 -14.36 -2.39 -3.59
CA GLY A 39 -15.58 -2.06 -2.84
C GLY A 39 -16.68 -3.11 -3.05
N ILE A 40 -17.63 -3.19 -2.11
CA ILE A 40 -18.88 -3.94 -2.30
C ILE A 40 -19.67 -3.32 -3.47
N VAL A 41 -19.68 -1.98 -3.55
CA VAL A 41 -20.01 -1.20 -4.74
C VAL A 41 -18.68 -0.79 -5.39
N ASN A 42 -18.53 -1.05 -6.69
CA ASN A 42 -17.33 -0.71 -7.44
C ASN A 42 -17.71 -0.07 -8.79
N PRO A 43 -17.16 1.08 -9.19
CA PRO A 43 -16.23 1.95 -8.45
C PRO A 43 -16.73 2.41 -7.08
N ILE A 44 -15.82 2.75 -6.16
CA ILE A 44 -16.11 2.92 -4.74
C ILE A 44 -17.18 3.98 -4.41
N ASP A 45 -17.30 5.00 -5.25
CA ASP A 45 -18.21 6.14 -5.07
C ASP A 45 -19.43 6.07 -6.04
N ASP A 46 -19.52 5.02 -6.85
CA ASP A 46 -20.53 4.89 -7.90
C ASP A 46 -21.84 4.24 -7.42
N PHE A 47 -22.55 4.93 -6.53
CA PHE A 47 -23.82 4.49 -5.94
C PHE A 47 -25.04 4.81 -6.84
N ARG A 48 -25.04 4.30 -8.07
CA ARG A 48 -26.19 4.40 -9.00
C ARG A 48 -27.09 3.18 -8.92
N ASP A 49 -28.38 3.34 -9.22
CA ASP A 49 -29.31 2.22 -9.30
C ASP A 49 -28.92 1.17 -10.36
N LEU A 50 -28.20 1.60 -11.41
CA LEU A 50 -27.64 0.75 -12.46
C LEU A 50 -26.35 0.02 -12.02
N ASN A 51 -25.79 0.34 -10.85
CA ASN A 51 -24.61 -0.30 -10.28
C ASN A 51 -24.95 -0.91 -8.90
N PRO A 52 -25.73 -2.00 -8.86
CA PRO A 52 -26.12 -2.60 -7.59
C PRO A 52 -24.89 -3.15 -6.84
N PRO A 53 -24.90 -3.09 -5.49
CA PRO A 53 -23.83 -3.69 -4.69
C PRO A 53 -23.69 -5.18 -4.98
N SER A 54 -22.45 -5.68 -5.01
CA SER A 54 -22.16 -7.13 -5.15
C SER A 54 -22.86 -7.97 -4.07
N HIS A 55 -22.92 -7.45 -2.84
CA HIS A 55 -23.56 -8.10 -1.70
C HIS A 55 -24.52 -7.12 -0.99
N PRO A 56 -25.76 -6.96 -1.49
CA PRO A 56 -26.72 -5.97 -0.96
C PRO A 56 -27.07 -6.19 0.52
N GLY A 57 -27.10 -7.44 0.98
CA GLY A 57 -27.34 -7.77 2.40
C GLY A 57 -26.21 -7.30 3.31
N LEU A 58 -24.96 -7.44 2.85
CA LEU A 58 -23.77 -7.06 3.60
C LEU A 58 -23.67 -5.54 3.77
N ILE A 59 -23.83 -4.79 2.68
CA ILE A 59 -23.78 -3.31 2.73
C ILE A 59 -24.94 -2.70 3.52
N LYS A 60 -26.06 -3.43 3.70
CA LYS A 60 -27.18 -3.00 4.56
C LYS A 60 -26.93 -3.34 6.04
N MET A 61 -26.24 -4.45 6.32
CA MET A 61 -25.96 -4.92 7.69
C MET A 61 -24.84 -4.11 8.36
N LEU A 62 -23.77 -3.81 7.63
CA LEU A 62 -22.60 -3.13 8.17
C LEU A 62 -22.90 -1.74 8.77
N PRO A 63 -23.72 -0.87 8.12
CA PRO A 63 -24.17 0.39 8.72
C PRO A 63 -25.04 0.20 9.97
N GLY A 64 -25.80 -0.90 10.04
CA GLY A 64 -26.67 -1.22 11.17
C GLY A 64 -25.89 -1.50 12.45
N ASN A 65 -24.70 -2.09 12.32
CA ASN A 65 -23.76 -2.28 13.44
C ASN A 65 -22.94 -1.03 13.74
N SER A 66 -22.75 -0.12 12.78
CA SER A 66 -22.07 1.17 12.99
C SER A 66 -22.99 2.28 13.50
N ARG A 67 -24.23 1.97 13.92
CA ARG A 67 -25.20 2.88 14.57
C ARG A 67 -24.74 3.47 15.92
N ALA A 68 -23.44 3.40 16.21
CA ALA A 68 -22.85 4.29 17.20
C ALA A 68 -23.09 5.74 16.73
N PRO A 69 -23.41 6.68 17.64
CA PRO A 69 -23.70 8.07 17.32
C PRO A 69 -22.63 8.78 16.45
N ASP A 70 -21.42 8.23 16.37
CA ASP A 70 -20.22 8.96 15.98
C ASP A 70 -19.42 8.31 14.84
N PHE A 71 -19.99 7.37 14.08
CA PHE A 71 -19.29 6.68 12.97
C PHE A 71 -17.92 6.14 13.39
N ASP A 72 -17.86 5.34 14.46
CA ASP A 72 -16.60 4.81 15.01
C ASP A 72 -15.86 3.95 13.96
N VAL A 73 -14.90 4.60 13.29
CA VAL A 73 -14.05 4.00 12.27
C VAL A 73 -13.25 2.84 12.85
N LYS A 74 -12.78 2.94 14.10
CA LYS A 74 -12.02 1.87 14.75
C LYS A 74 -12.89 0.63 14.97
N HIS A 75 -14.13 0.82 15.38
CA HIS A 75 -15.10 -0.27 15.49
C HIS A 75 -15.37 -0.91 14.13
N LEU A 76 -15.58 -0.11 13.08
CA LEU A 76 -15.76 -0.60 11.71
C LEU A 76 -14.58 -1.48 11.27
N PHE A 77 -13.35 -0.98 11.35
CA PHE A 77 -12.16 -1.75 10.96
C PHE A 77 -11.99 -3.02 11.80
N ARG A 78 -12.30 -2.99 13.11
CA ARG A 78 -12.29 -4.20 13.94
C ARG A 78 -13.30 -5.25 13.45
N CYS A 79 -14.52 -4.83 13.11
CA CYS A 79 -15.55 -5.71 12.55
C CYS A 79 -15.13 -6.29 11.19
N LEU A 80 -14.53 -5.47 10.33
CA LEU A 80 -14.02 -5.91 9.02
C LEU A 80 -12.87 -6.90 9.16
N CYS A 81 -11.87 -6.62 9.98
CA CYS A 81 -10.72 -7.52 10.18
C CYS A 81 -11.09 -8.85 10.85
N ASN A 82 -12.18 -8.88 11.63
CA ASN A 82 -12.72 -10.11 12.22
C ASN A 82 -13.63 -10.90 11.26
N SER A 83 -13.87 -10.41 10.05
CA SER A 83 -14.72 -11.07 9.06
C SER A 83 -13.96 -12.13 8.26
N ARG A 84 -14.65 -13.20 7.86
CA ARG A 84 -14.07 -14.35 7.13
C ARG A 84 -13.29 -13.98 5.84
N PRO A 85 -13.68 -12.97 5.04
CA PRO A 85 -12.94 -12.62 3.82
C PRO A 85 -11.48 -12.25 4.06
N THR A 86 -11.14 -11.65 5.21
CA THR A 86 -9.76 -11.24 5.52
C THR A 86 -8.82 -12.43 5.73
N SER A 87 -9.34 -13.58 6.18
CA SER A 87 -8.57 -14.78 6.51
C SER A 87 -8.47 -15.81 5.37
N GLY A 88 -9.14 -15.60 4.23
CA GLY A 88 -9.16 -16.56 3.11
C GLY A 88 -7.84 -16.58 2.32
N PRO A 89 -7.39 -17.69 1.71
CA PRO A 89 -6.13 -17.70 0.95
C PRO A 89 -6.18 -16.79 -0.28
N ALA A 90 -5.03 -16.23 -0.72
CA ALA A 90 -4.93 -15.45 -1.96
C ALA A 90 -5.08 -16.34 -3.22
N ILE A 91 -4.85 -17.64 -3.05
CA ILE A 91 -5.04 -18.67 -4.07
C ILE A 91 -6.11 -19.64 -3.54
N ALA A 92 -7.28 -19.65 -4.16
CA ALA A 92 -8.27 -20.68 -3.89
C ALA A 92 -7.85 -21.96 -4.64
N PRO A 93 -7.61 -23.10 -3.95
CA PRO A 93 -7.34 -24.35 -4.64
C PRO A 93 -8.57 -24.80 -5.43
N GLY A 94 -8.44 -24.89 -6.76
CA GLY A 94 -9.39 -25.61 -7.60
C GLY A 94 -10.68 -24.90 -8.03
N ARG A 95 -10.76 -23.57 -8.07
CA ARG A 95 -11.93 -22.85 -8.63
C ARG A 95 -11.58 -22.05 -9.89
N SER A 96 -12.51 -22.15 -10.86
CA SER A 96 -12.61 -21.58 -12.20
C SER A 96 -11.63 -20.47 -12.60
N THR A 97 -11.15 -20.57 -13.84
CA THR A 97 -10.36 -19.59 -14.62
C THR A 97 -11.03 -18.22 -14.82
N ASP A 98 -12.18 -17.98 -14.21
CA ASP A 98 -12.86 -16.68 -14.23
C ASP A 98 -12.45 -15.87 -12.99
N SER A 99 -11.29 -15.21 -13.10
CA SER A 99 -10.69 -14.40 -12.04
C SER A 99 -11.62 -13.26 -11.59
N LEU A 100 -12.42 -12.71 -12.51
CA LEU A 100 -13.32 -11.60 -12.25
C LEU A 100 -14.47 -12.00 -11.32
N GLY A 101 -15.07 -13.17 -11.54
CA GLY A 101 -16.15 -13.68 -10.67
C GLY A 101 -15.67 -14.01 -9.26
N ALA A 102 -14.47 -14.55 -9.12
CA ALA A 102 -13.88 -14.90 -7.81
C ALA A 102 -13.52 -13.65 -6.98
N ASP A 103 -13.04 -12.59 -7.63
CA ASP A 103 -12.70 -11.31 -7.00
C ASP A 103 -13.97 -10.53 -6.62
N HIS A 104 -15.01 -10.57 -7.46
CA HIS A 104 -16.34 -10.03 -7.14
C HIS A 104 -17.00 -10.71 -5.94
N ALA A 105 -16.78 -12.01 -5.78
CA ALA A 105 -17.34 -12.80 -4.68
C ALA A 105 -16.51 -12.74 -3.39
N PHE A 106 -15.40 -11.99 -3.36
CA PHE A 106 -14.44 -11.97 -2.25
C PHE A 106 -13.99 -13.38 -1.82
N GLY A 107 -13.93 -14.32 -2.77
CA GLY A 107 -13.55 -15.71 -2.52
C GLY A 107 -12.05 -15.89 -2.27
N ARG A 108 -11.25 -14.87 -2.60
CA ARG A 108 -9.83 -14.72 -2.32
C ARG A 108 -9.53 -13.24 -2.08
N MET A 109 -8.36 -12.96 -1.49
CA MET A 109 -7.84 -11.60 -1.39
C MET A 109 -7.02 -11.29 -2.64
N PRO A 110 -7.42 -10.30 -3.47
CA PRO A 110 -6.64 -9.92 -4.64
C PRO A 110 -5.31 -9.29 -4.19
N MET A 111 -4.26 -9.49 -4.99
CA MET A 111 -3.03 -8.73 -4.81
C MET A 111 -3.28 -7.31 -5.30
N ARG A 112 -2.85 -6.33 -4.51
CA ARG A 112 -2.94 -4.92 -4.87
C ARG A 112 -1.58 -4.26 -4.82
N LEU A 113 -1.47 -3.20 -5.60
CA LEU A 113 -0.31 -2.35 -5.57
C LEU A 113 -0.32 -1.49 -4.31
N MET A 114 0.85 -1.34 -3.69
CA MET A 114 1.01 -0.42 -2.57
C MET A 114 0.74 1.01 -3.05
N ALA A 115 -0.04 1.77 -2.27
CA ALA A 115 -0.23 3.20 -2.56
C ALA A 115 1.11 3.93 -2.51
N ALA A 116 1.27 4.96 -3.34
CA ALA A 116 2.53 5.70 -3.45
C ALA A 116 3.08 6.16 -2.09
N ASP A 117 2.20 6.60 -1.18
CA ASP A 117 2.59 7.03 0.17
C ASP A 117 3.21 5.92 0.99
N VAL A 118 2.54 4.76 1.00
CA VAL A 118 2.98 3.59 1.75
C VAL A 118 4.29 3.06 1.14
N LEU A 119 4.43 3.11 -0.19
CA LEU A 119 5.66 2.69 -0.87
C LEU A 119 6.82 3.63 -0.54
N PHE A 120 6.58 4.94 -0.56
CA PHE A 120 7.56 5.94 -0.20
C PHE A 120 8.04 5.81 1.25
N ASP A 121 7.11 5.63 2.19
CA ASP A 121 7.45 5.42 3.60
C ASP A 121 8.13 4.08 3.84
N SER A 122 7.74 3.03 3.13
CA SER A 122 8.42 1.72 3.17
C SER A 122 9.86 1.82 2.68
N LEU A 123 10.11 2.60 1.63
CA LEU A 123 11.46 2.88 1.13
C LEU A 123 12.28 3.68 2.16
N LYS A 124 11.71 4.75 2.74
CA LYS A 124 12.36 5.50 3.82
C LYS A 124 12.75 4.59 4.98
N ARG A 125 11.86 3.67 5.35
CA ARG A 125 12.10 2.72 6.44
C ARG A 125 13.20 1.70 6.10
N ALA A 126 13.18 1.14 4.90
CA ALA A 126 14.16 0.16 4.43
C ALA A 126 15.59 0.74 4.32
N TYR A 127 15.71 1.98 3.83
CA TYR A 127 17.00 2.66 3.70
C TYR A 127 17.40 3.48 4.94
N GLY A 128 16.47 3.71 5.87
CA GLY A 128 16.68 4.56 7.04
C GLY A 128 16.93 6.04 6.68
N ASP A 129 16.38 6.51 5.56
CA ASP A 129 16.57 7.88 5.08
C ASP A 129 15.25 8.66 5.09
N GLU A 130 15.01 9.46 6.12
CA GLU A 130 13.80 10.30 6.22
C GLU A 130 13.73 11.37 5.11
N LYS A 131 14.89 11.76 4.59
CA LYS A 131 15.06 12.74 3.50
C LYS A 131 15.25 12.06 2.14
N LEU A 132 14.67 10.87 1.97
CA LEU A 132 14.70 10.16 0.70
C LEU A 132 14.09 11.04 -0.39
N ASP A 133 14.87 11.24 -1.45
CA ASP A 133 14.47 12.03 -2.60
C ASP A 133 14.84 11.25 -3.86
N LEU A 134 13.82 10.87 -4.63
CA LEU A 134 13.94 10.08 -5.86
C LEU A 134 13.78 10.93 -7.13
N ARG A 135 13.90 12.25 -7.00
CA ARG A 135 13.87 13.17 -8.14
C ARG A 135 15.18 13.15 -8.89
N THR A 136 15.09 13.11 -10.22
CA THR A 136 16.24 13.07 -11.13
C THR A 136 16.48 14.46 -11.73
N GLY A 137 17.64 15.06 -11.44
CA GLY A 137 18.09 16.30 -12.06
C GLY A 137 17.47 17.56 -11.44
N ILE A 138 16.43 18.11 -12.07
CA ILE A 138 15.82 19.39 -11.69
C ILE A 138 14.88 19.16 -10.50
N THR A 139 15.16 19.83 -9.38
CA THR A 139 14.39 19.70 -8.14
C THR A 139 13.27 20.72 -8.01
N ASP A 140 13.26 21.75 -8.85
CA ASP A 140 12.22 22.79 -8.88
C ASP A 140 12.17 23.40 -10.28
N SER A 141 11.00 23.36 -10.92
CA SER A 141 10.76 24.11 -12.15
C SER A 141 9.41 24.81 -12.01
N THR A 142 9.39 26.10 -12.32
CA THR A 142 8.18 26.93 -12.30
C THR A 142 7.50 27.02 -13.67
N VAL A 143 7.94 26.20 -14.65
CA VAL A 143 7.52 26.31 -16.04
C VAL A 143 6.82 25.03 -16.52
N GLY A 144 5.48 25.08 -16.59
CA GLY A 144 4.63 24.11 -17.30
C GLY A 144 4.14 22.89 -16.49
N MET A 145 3.13 22.19 -17.04
CA MET A 145 2.43 21.04 -16.41
C MET A 145 3.29 19.77 -16.23
N ALA A 146 4.54 19.78 -16.72
CA ALA A 146 5.50 18.68 -16.62
C ALA A 146 6.70 19.02 -15.72
N ALA A 147 6.66 20.17 -15.04
CA ALA A 147 7.69 20.57 -14.11
C ALA A 147 7.76 19.61 -12.90
N PRO A 148 8.97 19.20 -12.47
CA PRO A 148 9.14 18.46 -11.23
C PRO A 148 8.63 19.28 -10.06
N VAL A 149 7.82 18.65 -9.21
CA VAL A 149 7.31 19.31 -8.02
C VAL A 149 8.44 19.51 -7.01
N GLY A 150 8.48 20.70 -6.40
CA GLY A 150 9.49 21.10 -5.41
C GLY A 150 9.52 20.22 -4.15
N ASP A 151 8.42 19.51 -3.87
CA ASP A 151 8.31 18.53 -2.80
C ASP A 151 8.57 17.10 -3.31
N ALA A 152 9.48 16.39 -2.64
CA ALA A 152 9.91 15.05 -3.05
C ALA A 152 8.79 14.00 -2.91
N TRP A 153 7.93 14.14 -1.90
CA TRP A 153 6.81 13.23 -1.67
C TRP A 153 5.73 13.44 -2.74
N LEU A 154 5.37 14.69 -3.03
CA LEU A 154 4.36 15.00 -4.04
C LEU A 154 4.82 14.60 -5.46
N GLU A 155 6.11 14.77 -5.78
CA GLU A 155 6.68 14.28 -7.04
C GLU A 155 6.70 12.74 -7.09
N PHE A 156 6.93 12.07 -5.96
CA PHE A 156 6.82 10.61 -5.88
C PHE A 156 5.38 10.14 -6.11
N GLN A 157 4.40 10.76 -5.45
CA GLN A 157 2.97 10.48 -5.68
C GLN A 157 2.58 10.68 -7.14
N ARG A 158 3.07 11.74 -7.80
CA ARG A 158 2.80 12.00 -9.21
C ARG A 158 3.34 10.89 -10.13
N ARG A 159 4.48 10.27 -9.78
CA ARG A 159 5.14 9.22 -10.59
C ARG A 159 4.65 7.80 -10.27
N PHE A 160 4.41 7.51 -9.00
CA PHE A 160 4.06 6.18 -8.47
C PHE A 160 2.58 6.08 -8.07
N GLY A 161 1.76 7.06 -8.48
CA GLY A 161 0.33 7.09 -8.24
C GLY A 161 -0.38 5.84 -8.77
N ILE A 162 -1.43 5.45 -8.07
CA ILE A 162 -2.27 4.30 -8.43
C ILE A 162 -3.65 4.78 -8.87
N ASN A 163 -4.38 3.90 -9.54
CA ASN A 163 -5.77 4.14 -9.88
C ASN A 163 -6.62 4.05 -8.60
N GLU A 164 -7.16 5.16 -8.11
CA GLU A 164 -7.97 5.18 -6.89
C GLU A 164 -9.30 4.41 -7.05
N ASN A 165 -9.77 4.23 -8.28
CA ASN A 165 -11.02 3.53 -8.57
C ASN A 165 -10.85 2.01 -8.64
N ASP A 166 -9.63 1.53 -8.88
CA ASP A 166 -9.31 0.11 -8.95
C ASP A 166 -7.89 -0.15 -8.41
N ALA A 167 -7.81 -0.62 -7.17
CA ALA A 167 -6.52 -0.92 -6.53
C ALA A 167 -5.84 -2.18 -7.10
N THR A 168 -6.54 -2.98 -7.91
CA THR A 168 -5.96 -4.15 -8.59
C THR A 168 -5.30 -3.80 -9.92
N ASP A 169 -5.56 -2.60 -10.43
CA ASP A 169 -4.94 -2.09 -11.65
C ASP A 169 -3.45 -1.80 -11.42
N PHE A 170 -2.60 -2.36 -12.28
CA PHE A 170 -1.16 -2.21 -12.17
C PHE A 170 -0.69 -1.00 -12.97
N THR A 171 -0.56 0.14 -12.29
CA THR A 171 -0.23 1.43 -12.93
C THR A 171 1.27 1.67 -13.15
N HIS A 172 2.15 0.85 -12.57
CA HIS A 172 3.60 1.06 -12.67
C HIS A 172 4.15 0.57 -14.00
N GLY A 173 4.64 1.48 -14.82
CA GLY A 173 5.31 1.16 -16.08
C GLY A 173 6.80 0.93 -15.94
N VAL A 174 7.46 0.77 -17.09
CA VAL A 174 8.91 0.60 -17.21
C VAL A 174 9.68 1.76 -16.56
N ALA A 175 9.19 3.00 -16.69
CA ALA A 175 9.84 4.17 -16.12
C ALA A 175 9.97 4.10 -14.58
N GLN A 176 8.91 3.64 -13.89
CA GLN A 176 8.91 3.48 -12.45
C GLN A 176 9.87 2.36 -12.02
N MET A 177 9.85 1.22 -12.72
CA MET A 177 10.78 0.12 -12.44
C MET A 177 12.23 0.52 -12.68
N LEU A 178 12.53 1.23 -13.78
CA LEU A 178 13.86 1.75 -14.06
C LEU A 178 14.32 2.77 -13.01
N THR A 179 13.40 3.56 -12.46
CA THR A 179 13.71 4.45 -11.33
C THR A 179 14.12 3.62 -10.11
N MET A 180 13.37 2.58 -9.75
CA MET A 180 13.69 1.72 -8.59
C MET A 180 15.04 1.00 -8.73
N ILE A 181 15.38 0.56 -9.95
CA ILE A 181 16.60 -0.18 -10.24
C ILE A 181 17.82 0.75 -10.31
N ASN A 182 17.70 1.90 -10.98
CA ASN A 182 18.84 2.73 -11.37
C ASN A 182 19.03 3.98 -10.52
N HIS A 183 18.09 4.35 -9.64
CA HIS A 183 18.19 5.61 -8.91
C HIS A 183 19.40 5.60 -7.96
N PRO A 184 20.31 6.59 -8.03
CA PRO A 184 21.55 6.58 -7.23
C PRO A 184 21.31 6.48 -5.72
N ARG A 185 20.22 7.07 -5.20
CA ARG A 185 19.87 6.95 -3.77
C ARG A 185 19.53 5.54 -3.32
N LEU A 186 19.02 4.69 -4.21
CA LEU A 186 18.69 3.30 -3.91
C LEU A 186 19.90 2.36 -4.08
N GLN A 187 20.96 2.85 -4.73
CA GLN A 187 22.25 2.15 -4.84
C GLN A 187 23.24 2.57 -3.75
N GLN A 188 22.89 3.59 -2.97
CA GLN A 188 23.68 4.04 -1.83
C GLN A 188 23.47 3.13 -0.61
N ARG A 189 24.46 3.16 0.27
CA ARG A 189 24.46 2.40 1.51
C ARG A 189 23.29 2.79 2.41
N SER A 190 22.59 1.79 2.94
CA SER A 190 21.46 2.01 3.83
C SER A 190 21.91 2.48 5.21
N LYS A 191 21.36 3.62 5.66
CA LYS A 191 21.57 4.14 7.02
C LYS A 191 20.96 3.21 8.06
N ALA A 192 19.87 2.53 7.73
CA ALA A 192 19.25 1.54 8.61
C ALA A 192 20.16 0.32 8.81
N LEU A 193 20.79 -0.17 7.73
CA LEU A 193 21.75 -1.26 7.80
C LEU A 193 22.97 -0.87 8.65
N ASP A 194 23.46 0.36 8.50
CA ASP A 194 24.55 0.88 9.33
C ASP A 194 24.21 0.96 10.80
N ALA A 195 23.00 1.43 11.12
CA ALA A 195 22.52 1.46 12.50
C ALA A 195 22.41 0.04 13.08
N PHE A 196 21.96 -0.94 12.28
CA PHE A 196 21.89 -2.33 12.71
C PHE A 196 23.26 -2.93 12.97
N GLN A 197 24.22 -2.78 12.05
CA GLN A 197 25.58 -3.29 12.22
C GLN A 197 26.30 -2.66 13.43
N LYS A 198 26.04 -1.37 13.72
CA LYS A 198 26.55 -0.72 14.94
C LYS A 198 25.95 -1.30 16.22
N THR A 199 24.67 -1.69 16.19
CA THR A 199 23.95 -2.23 17.34
C THR A 199 24.27 -3.71 17.57
N ALA A 200 24.57 -4.45 16.50
CA ALA A 200 24.88 -5.87 16.53
C ALA A 200 26.12 -6.17 15.67
N PRO A 201 27.32 -5.78 16.12
CA PRO A 201 28.56 -6.00 15.35
C PRO A 201 28.90 -7.48 15.16
N ASP A 202 28.52 -8.33 16.12
CA ASP A 202 28.72 -9.78 16.07
C ASP A 202 27.56 -10.51 15.36
N ALA A 203 26.66 -9.79 14.68
CA ALA A 203 25.64 -10.40 13.85
C ALA A 203 26.31 -11.08 12.65
N GLY A 204 26.40 -12.42 12.70
CA GLY A 204 26.82 -13.21 11.55
C GLY A 204 25.93 -12.97 10.31
N VAL A 205 26.35 -13.53 9.17
CA VAL A 205 25.70 -13.33 7.87
C VAL A 205 24.21 -13.64 7.94
N ASP A 206 23.84 -14.75 8.58
CA ASP A 206 22.44 -15.19 8.69
C ASP A 206 21.55 -14.19 9.41
N ARG A 207 22.04 -13.65 10.53
CA ARG A 207 21.27 -12.73 11.35
C ARG A 207 21.08 -11.39 10.63
N THR A 208 22.10 -10.95 9.90
CA THR A 208 22.02 -9.73 9.09
C THR A 208 21.06 -9.90 7.92
N VAL A 209 21.11 -11.05 7.22
CA VAL A 209 20.16 -11.38 6.15
C VAL A 209 18.74 -11.49 6.71
N GLU A 210 18.53 -12.17 7.82
CA GLU A 210 17.21 -12.26 8.46
C GLU A 210 16.67 -10.87 8.81
N TRP A 211 17.51 -10.00 9.38
CA TRP A 211 17.13 -8.62 9.70
C TRP A 211 16.75 -7.82 8.45
N LEU A 212 17.48 -7.98 7.34
CA LEU A 212 17.16 -7.33 6.05
C LEU A 212 15.78 -7.77 5.53
N TYR A 213 15.46 -9.06 5.60
CA TYR A 213 14.15 -9.57 5.20
C TYR A 213 13.03 -9.06 6.10
N LEU A 214 13.26 -9.03 7.41
CA LEU A 214 12.26 -8.51 8.37
C LEU A 214 12.04 -7.01 8.24
N SER A 215 13.10 -6.23 8.00
CA SER A 215 12.99 -4.77 7.88
C SER A 215 12.38 -4.31 6.56
N THR A 216 12.46 -5.13 5.49
CA THR A 216 11.96 -4.79 4.15
C THR A 216 10.62 -5.45 3.83
N LEU A 217 10.49 -6.75 4.09
CA LEU A 217 9.33 -7.57 3.69
C LEU A 217 8.49 -8.03 4.89
N SER A 218 8.85 -7.64 6.11
CA SER A 218 8.13 -8.02 7.35
C SER A 218 7.96 -9.54 7.54
N ARG A 219 8.84 -10.35 6.94
CA ARG A 219 8.87 -11.81 7.09
C ARG A 219 10.29 -12.34 7.17
N ARG A 220 10.43 -13.59 7.60
CA ARG A 220 11.72 -14.30 7.55
C ARG A 220 12.02 -14.80 6.15
N PRO A 221 13.31 -14.94 5.76
CA PRO A 221 13.68 -15.56 4.51
C PRO A 221 13.31 -17.05 4.51
N GLY A 222 12.88 -17.57 3.36
CA GLY A 222 12.75 -19.01 3.17
C GLY A 222 14.12 -19.71 3.17
N PRO A 223 14.16 -21.05 3.32
CA PRO A 223 15.44 -21.79 3.38
C PRO A 223 16.29 -21.62 2.10
N GLU A 224 15.65 -21.60 0.93
CA GLU A 224 16.34 -21.37 -0.35
C GLU A 224 16.84 -19.92 -0.50
N GLU A 225 16.00 -18.97 -0.11
CA GLU A 225 16.31 -17.53 -0.16
C GLU A 225 17.50 -17.20 0.75
N ALA A 226 17.50 -17.73 1.97
CA ALA A 226 18.59 -17.59 2.93
C ALA A 226 19.89 -18.18 2.38
N SER A 227 19.82 -19.38 1.77
CA SER A 227 20.99 -20.03 1.14
C SER A 227 21.58 -19.20 0.00
N LYS A 228 20.73 -18.65 -0.88
CA LYS A 228 21.18 -17.79 -2.00
C LYS A 228 21.78 -16.48 -1.51
N ALA A 229 21.14 -15.81 -0.55
CA ALA A 229 21.63 -14.57 0.03
C ALA A 229 22.97 -14.77 0.74
N ARG A 230 23.11 -15.85 1.52
CA ARG A 230 24.37 -16.22 2.16
C ARG A 230 25.49 -16.41 1.13
N LYS A 231 25.26 -17.23 0.09
CA LYS A 231 26.25 -17.48 -0.97
C LYS A 231 26.69 -16.19 -1.67
N PHE A 232 25.75 -15.26 -1.89
CA PHE A 232 26.06 -13.96 -2.50
C PHE A 232 26.95 -13.09 -1.60
N VAL A 233 26.67 -13.04 -0.29
CA VAL A 233 27.46 -12.27 0.66
C VAL A 233 28.84 -12.88 0.88
N GLU A 234 28.93 -14.20 1.04
CA GLU A 234 30.21 -14.92 1.24
C GLU A 234 31.11 -14.88 -0.01
N GLY A 235 30.52 -14.80 -1.21
CA GLY A 235 31.27 -14.69 -2.47
C GLY A 235 31.79 -13.28 -2.79
N ALA A 236 31.39 -12.26 -2.04
CA ALA A 236 31.74 -10.87 -2.32
C ALA A 236 33.06 -10.46 -1.63
N LYS A 237 33.85 -9.62 -2.32
CA LYS A 237 35.08 -9.03 -1.74
C LYS A 237 34.79 -8.03 -0.61
N ASP A 238 33.62 -7.39 -0.65
CA ASP A 238 33.17 -6.40 0.32
C ASP A 238 31.78 -6.81 0.82
N ALA A 239 31.74 -7.32 2.06
CA ALA A 239 30.52 -7.81 2.67
C ALA A 239 29.45 -6.70 2.80
N ASN A 240 29.87 -5.46 3.04
CA ASN A 240 28.93 -4.35 3.21
C ASN A 240 28.21 -4.03 1.90
N LYS A 241 28.95 -3.94 0.79
CA LYS A 241 28.35 -3.77 -0.54
C LYS A 241 27.46 -4.95 -0.92
N ALA A 242 27.78 -6.16 -0.46
CA ALA A 242 26.94 -7.32 -0.70
C ALA A 242 25.61 -7.21 0.05
N TYR A 243 25.60 -6.76 1.30
CA TYR A 243 24.36 -6.52 2.04
C TYR A 243 23.51 -5.41 1.42
N ASP A 244 24.12 -4.32 0.94
CA ASP A 244 23.41 -3.29 0.17
C ASP A 244 22.80 -3.88 -1.11
N GLY A 245 23.51 -4.77 -1.79
CA GLY A 245 23.00 -5.51 -2.95
C GLY A 245 21.81 -6.43 -2.61
N VAL A 246 21.81 -7.07 -1.44
CA VAL A 246 20.67 -7.87 -0.95
C VAL A 246 19.47 -6.95 -0.67
N LEU A 247 19.68 -5.81 -0.01
CA LEU A 247 18.63 -4.82 0.23
C LEU A 247 18.03 -4.31 -1.08
N TRP A 248 18.88 -3.91 -2.03
CA TRP A 248 18.47 -3.46 -3.35
C TRP A 248 17.65 -4.52 -4.09
N MET A 249 18.05 -5.79 -4.02
CA MET A 249 17.29 -6.90 -4.58
C MET A 249 15.91 -7.04 -3.90
N LEU A 250 15.84 -6.95 -2.57
CA LEU A 250 14.59 -7.08 -1.81
C LEU A 250 13.57 -6.01 -2.20
N VAL A 251 14.02 -4.75 -2.30
CA VAL A 251 13.18 -3.60 -2.67
C VAL A 251 12.67 -3.69 -4.12
N ASN A 252 13.41 -4.34 -5.01
CA ASN A 252 13.02 -4.51 -6.40
C ASN A 252 12.19 -5.80 -6.65
N ARG A 253 11.83 -6.55 -5.61
CA ARG A 253 10.94 -7.71 -5.77
C ARG A 253 9.49 -7.28 -5.91
N SER A 254 8.72 -8.07 -6.64
CA SER A 254 7.26 -7.93 -6.72
C SER A 254 6.60 -7.96 -5.34
N GLU A 255 7.13 -8.73 -4.40
CA GLU A 255 6.63 -8.82 -3.02
C GLU A 255 6.78 -7.51 -2.22
N PHE A 256 7.70 -6.62 -2.61
CA PHE A 256 7.84 -5.31 -1.96
C PHE A 256 6.77 -4.32 -2.47
N LEU A 257 6.40 -4.43 -3.74
CA LEU A 257 5.43 -3.53 -4.39
C LEU A 257 3.98 -4.00 -4.19
N LEU A 258 3.76 -5.31 -4.19
CA LEU A 258 2.44 -5.92 -4.15
C LEU A 258 2.15 -6.37 -2.72
N ILE A 259 1.06 -5.83 -2.17
CA ILE A 259 0.53 -6.23 -0.88
C ILE A 259 -0.77 -6.99 -1.05
N ARG A 260 -1.06 -7.78 -0.02
CA ARG A 260 -2.35 -8.43 0.15
C ARG A 260 -3.29 -7.47 0.87
#